data_AF-A0A4Q7Z2E7-F1
#
_entry.id   AF-A0A4Q7Z2E7-F1
#
_cell.length_a   1.000
_cell.length_b   1.000
_cell.length_c   1.000
_cell.angle_alpha   90.00
_cell.angle_beta   90.00
_cell.angle_gamma   90.00
#
_symmetry.space_group_name_H-M   'P 1'
#
loop_
_entity.id
_entity.type
_entity.pdbx_description
1 polymer ?
#
loop_
_entity_poly.entity_id
_entity_poly.type
_entity_poly.pdbx_seq_one_letter_code
_entity_poly.pdbx_strand_id
1 'polypeptide(L)'
;MDREAHVCPACGESVDMVAGRRKTLGAWVPVWKPGPCHNPACARSVTSMPQQPDAQHPEILHITERALWEAAREQGSYEVSTRGRTLQEVGYIHFSTRAQLQRVAAFLYGEDPARDDLVVLVVDPSLLDAPLKYEAMPPAGEEFPHVYGAVPVSAVVDVEPWKADTP
;
A
#
# COMPACT_ATOMS: atom_id res chain seq x y z
N MET A 1 -26.39 25.03 -16.30
CA MET A 1 -25.16 24.68 -17.03
C MET A 1 -25.03 23.17 -17.04
N ASP A 2 -25.42 22.59 -18.16
CA ASP A 2 -25.51 21.19 -18.47
C ASP A 2 -24.16 20.48 -18.23
N ARG A 3 -24.14 19.54 -17.27
CA ARG A 3 -23.07 18.56 -17.18
C ARG A 3 -23.22 17.68 -18.41
N GLU A 4 -22.36 17.84 -19.42
CA GLU A 4 -22.28 16.93 -20.57
C GLU A 4 -22.06 15.50 -20.03
N ALA A 5 -23.15 14.75 -19.93
CA ALA A 5 -23.09 13.35 -19.53
C ALA A 5 -22.43 12.59 -20.68
N HIS A 6 -21.20 12.14 -20.45
CA HIS A 6 -20.54 11.28 -21.41
C HIS A 6 -21.15 9.88 -21.29
N VAL A 7 -21.65 9.37 -22.41
CA VAL A 7 -22.36 8.10 -22.45
C VAL A 7 -21.55 7.05 -23.17
N CYS A 8 -21.70 5.79 -22.77
CA CYS A 8 -21.14 4.66 -23.49
C CYS A 8 -21.76 4.61 -24.90
N PRO A 9 -20.96 4.59 -25.98
CA PRO A 9 -21.49 4.57 -27.34
C PRO A 9 -22.18 3.23 -27.72
N ALA A 10 -22.10 2.20 -26.86
CA ALA A 10 -22.73 0.91 -27.11
C ALA A 10 -24.09 0.74 -26.41
N CYS A 11 -24.23 1.18 -25.16
CA CYS A 11 -25.47 1.03 -24.39
C CYS A 11 -26.14 2.34 -24.00
N GLY A 12 -25.49 3.49 -24.16
CA GLY A 12 -26.03 4.79 -23.79
C GLY A 12 -25.97 5.12 -22.28
N GLU A 13 -25.45 4.22 -21.45
CA GLU A 13 -25.29 4.48 -20.02
C GLU A 13 -24.27 5.58 -19.74
N SER A 14 -24.47 6.37 -18.68
CA SER A 14 -23.49 7.34 -18.23
C SER A 14 -22.18 6.67 -17.82
N VAL A 15 -21.06 7.23 -18.24
CA VAL A 15 -19.71 6.81 -17.83
C VAL A 15 -18.94 8.00 -17.28
N ASP A 16 -18.04 7.73 -16.32
CA ASP A 16 -17.14 8.75 -15.79
C ASP A 16 -16.15 9.23 -16.87
N MET A 17 -15.62 10.43 -16.71
CA MET A 17 -14.57 10.95 -17.59
C MET A 17 -13.19 10.61 -17.06
N VAL A 18 -12.38 9.98 -17.89
CA VAL A 18 -11.00 9.62 -17.55
C VAL A 18 -10.05 10.58 -18.25
N ALA A 19 -9.12 11.15 -17.48
CA ALA A 19 -8.05 11.99 -18.00
C ALA A 19 -6.92 11.14 -18.58
N GLY A 20 -6.75 11.15 -19.89
CA GLY A 20 -5.55 10.67 -20.56
C GLY A 20 -4.57 11.82 -20.86
N ARG A 21 -3.37 11.49 -21.32
CA ARG A 21 -2.42 12.48 -21.86
C ARG A 21 -2.00 12.08 -23.27
N ARG A 22 -2.03 13.03 -24.20
CA ARG A 22 -1.53 12.85 -25.57
C ARG A 22 -0.34 13.78 -25.79
N LYS A 23 0.77 13.23 -26.26
CA LYS A 23 1.96 14.02 -26.61
C LYS A 23 1.78 14.64 -27.99
N THR A 24 1.86 15.96 -28.08
CA THR A 24 1.81 16.72 -29.33
C THR A 24 2.90 17.76 -29.32
N LEU A 25 3.81 17.71 -30.30
CA LEU A 25 4.92 18.68 -30.45
C LEU A 25 5.72 18.89 -29.15
N GLY A 26 6.02 17.82 -28.42
CA GLY A 26 6.82 17.88 -27.19
C GLY A 26 6.06 18.22 -25.91
N ALA A 27 4.83 18.73 -25.99
CA ALA A 27 3.97 19.01 -24.83
C ALA A 27 3.00 17.84 -24.54
N TRP A 28 2.70 17.63 -23.27
CA TRP A 28 1.67 16.69 -22.82
C TRP A 28 0.34 17.42 -22.65
N VAL A 29 -0.61 17.13 -23.54
CA VAL A 29 -1.94 17.75 -23.50
C VAL A 29 -2.91 16.78 -22.82
N PRO A 30 -3.70 17.24 -21.83
CA PRO A 30 -4.75 16.42 -21.23
C PRO A 30 -5.83 16.13 -22.28
N VAL A 31 -6.18 14.86 -22.45
CA VAL A 31 -7.26 14.40 -23.32
C VAL A 31 -8.33 13.73 -22.47
N TRP A 32 -9.51 14.30 -22.46
CA TRP A 32 -10.65 13.82 -21.71
C TRP A 32 -11.43 12.85 -22.59
N LYS A 33 -11.59 11.60 -22.15
CA LYS A 33 -12.33 10.57 -22.89
C LYS A 33 -13.38 9.90 -22.00
N PRO A 34 -14.50 9.45 -22.58
CA PRO A 34 -15.46 8.61 -21.86
C PRO A 34 -14.73 7.39 -21.28
N GLY A 35 -14.94 7.17 -19.99
CA GLY A 35 -14.40 6.06 -19.23
C GLY A 35 -15.02 4.72 -19.64
N PRO A 36 -14.52 3.62 -19.07
CA PRO A 36 -15.04 2.30 -19.35
C PRO A 36 -16.50 2.18 -18.90
N CYS A 37 -17.28 1.37 -19.61
CA CYS A 37 -18.66 1.10 -19.22
C CYS A 37 -18.67 0.01 -18.14
N HIS A 38 -19.50 0.20 -17.12
CA HIS A 38 -19.68 -0.76 -16.03
C HIS A 38 -21.07 -1.42 -16.02
N ASN A 39 -21.92 -1.13 -17.02
CA ASN A 39 -23.23 -1.77 -17.15
C ASN A 39 -23.04 -3.25 -17.55
N PRO A 40 -23.39 -4.23 -16.69
CA PRO A 40 -23.12 -5.65 -16.93
C PRO A 40 -23.89 -6.25 -18.12
N ALA A 41 -24.91 -5.55 -18.63
CA ALA A 41 -25.64 -5.95 -19.83
C ALA A 41 -25.01 -5.40 -21.13
N CYS A 42 -23.96 -4.57 -21.04
CA CYS A 42 -23.30 -3.96 -22.18
C CYS A 42 -22.19 -4.87 -22.72
N ALA A 43 -22.16 -5.12 -24.04
CA ALA A 43 -21.11 -5.89 -24.69
C ALA A 43 -19.69 -5.27 -24.56
N ARG A 44 -19.60 -4.00 -24.14
CA ARG A 44 -18.34 -3.28 -23.89
C ARG A 44 -18.06 -3.08 -22.40
N SER A 45 -18.82 -3.73 -21.53
CA SER A 45 -18.64 -3.62 -20.09
C SER A 45 -17.29 -4.20 -19.69
N VAL A 46 -16.45 -3.42 -19.04
CA VAL A 46 -15.37 -4.02 -18.27
C VAL A 46 -16.00 -4.44 -16.95
N THR A 47 -16.02 -5.74 -16.68
CA THR A 47 -16.30 -6.21 -15.32
C THR A 47 -15.26 -5.52 -14.44
N SER A 48 -15.70 -4.63 -13.55
CA SER A 48 -14.81 -4.07 -12.54
C SER A 48 -14.32 -5.22 -11.67
N MET A 49 -13.21 -5.84 -12.05
CA MET A 49 -12.33 -6.37 -11.02
C MET A 49 -11.85 -5.14 -10.26
N PRO A 50 -11.90 -5.13 -8.91
CA PRO A 50 -11.23 -4.07 -8.17
C PRO A 50 -9.80 -3.98 -8.71
N GLN A 51 -9.37 -2.78 -9.11
CA GLN A 51 -7.98 -2.55 -9.48
C GLN A 51 -7.14 -3.10 -8.32
N GLN A 52 -6.43 -4.19 -8.54
CA GLN A 52 -5.32 -4.54 -7.67
C GLN A 52 -4.35 -3.37 -7.73
N PRO A 53 -3.86 -2.86 -6.59
CA PRO A 53 -2.93 -1.74 -6.58
C PRO A 53 -1.75 -2.06 -7.52
N ASP A 54 -1.33 -1.02 -8.21
CA ASP A 54 -0.37 -1.03 -9.31
C ASP A 54 0.85 -1.91 -8.98
N ALA A 55 0.98 -3.06 -9.64
CA ALA A 55 2.01 -4.07 -9.40
C ALA A 55 3.45 -3.61 -9.73
N GLN A 56 3.68 -2.31 -9.89
CA GLN A 56 4.98 -1.72 -10.15
C GLN A 56 5.84 -1.59 -8.88
N HIS A 57 5.24 -1.68 -7.68
CA HIS A 57 5.97 -1.76 -6.41
C HIS A 57 5.37 -2.86 -5.52
N PRO A 58 6.08 -3.96 -5.24
CA PRO A 58 5.58 -4.97 -4.32
C PRO A 58 5.37 -4.38 -2.93
N GLU A 59 4.26 -4.74 -2.28
CA GLU A 59 3.90 -4.29 -0.94
C GLU A 59 5.01 -4.62 0.07
N ILE A 60 5.21 -3.72 1.03
CA ILE A 60 6.12 -3.93 2.16
C ILE A 60 5.31 -4.07 3.44
N LEU A 61 5.78 -4.92 4.34
CA LEU A 61 5.03 -5.33 5.52
C LEU A 61 5.71 -4.88 6.81
N HIS A 62 4.93 -4.45 7.78
CA HIS A 62 5.43 -4.14 9.12
C HIS A 62 4.59 -4.83 10.18
N ILE A 63 5.22 -5.68 11.00
CA ILE A 63 4.56 -6.36 12.11
C ILE A 63 4.69 -5.53 13.40
N THR A 64 3.55 -5.23 14.03
CA THR A 64 3.49 -4.38 15.21
C THR A 64 2.33 -4.76 16.14
N GLU A 65 2.33 -4.19 17.33
CA GLU A 65 1.24 -4.31 18.30
C GLU A 65 0.04 -3.49 17.82
N ARG A 66 -1.17 -4.07 17.88
CA ARG A 66 -2.42 -3.41 17.43
C ARG A 66 -2.59 -2.04 18.07
N ALA A 67 -2.30 -1.91 19.35
CA ALA A 67 -2.44 -0.64 20.08
C ALA A 67 -1.58 0.48 19.48
N LEU A 68 -0.37 0.17 19.00
CA LEU A 68 0.51 1.13 18.34
C LEU A 68 -0.05 1.58 16.99
N TRP A 69 -0.65 0.65 16.24
CA TRP A 69 -1.33 0.98 14.99
C TRP A 69 -2.55 1.87 15.22
N GLU A 70 -3.44 1.54 16.16
CA GLU A 70 -4.63 2.35 16.43
C GLU A 70 -4.24 3.77 16.90
N ALA A 71 -3.21 3.90 17.74
CA ALA A 71 -2.68 5.21 18.14
C ALA A 71 -2.14 6.01 16.94
N ALA A 72 -1.48 5.36 15.97
CA ALA A 72 -1.01 6.01 14.75
C ALA A 72 -2.16 6.44 13.84
N ARG A 73 -3.27 5.68 13.78
CA ARG A 73 -4.47 6.07 13.04
C ARG A 73 -5.08 7.37 13.55
N GLU A 74 -5.07 7.58 14.87
CA GLU A 74 -5.55 8.83 15.48
C GLU A 74 -4.61 10.01 15.19
N GLN A 75 -3.31 9.76 15.09
CA GLN A 75 -2.29 10.78 14.82
C GLN A 75 -2.09 11.09 13.33
N GLY A 76 -2.45 10.15 12.45
CA GLY A 76 -2.30 10.26 11.00
C GLY A 76 -0.99 9.71 10.43
N SER A 77 -0.02 9.37 11.29
CA SER A 77 1.28 8.81 10.89
C SER A 77 1.79 7.76 11.88
N TYR A 78 2.47 6.76 11.35
CA TYR A 78 3.11 5.68 12.11
C TYR A 78 4.63 5.90 12.18
N GLU A 79 5.19 5.81 13.39
CA GLU A 79 6.59 6.18 13.68
C GLU A 79 7.35 5.13 14.50
N VAL A 80 6.82 3.93 14.69
CA VAL A 80 7.54 2.86 15.40
C VAL A 80 8.46 2.15 14.41
N SER A 81 9.75 2.07 14.72
CA SER A 81 10.75 1.49 13.83
C SER A 81 10.79 -0.03 13.90
N THR A 82 10.77 -0.55 15.11
CA THR A 82 10.78 -1.98 15.45
C THR A 82 10.28 -2.12 16.88
N ARG A 83 10.15 -3.34 17.39
CA ARG A 83 9.64 -3.59 18.74
C ARG A 83 10.40 -2.76 19.78
N GLY A 84 9.68 -1.87 20.48
CA GLY A 84 10.22 -1.03 21.54
C GLY A 84 11.15 0.10 21.10
N ARG A 85 11.21 0.44 19.81
CA ARG A 85 12.04 1.54 19.28
C ARG A 85 11.28 2.41 18.29
N THR A 86 11.47 3.72 18.38
CA THR A 86 10.87 4.72 17.49
C THR A 86 11.74 5.02 16.27
N LEU A 87 11.16 5.66 15.26
CA LEU A 87 11.85 6.22 14.11
C LEU A 87 12.95 7.20 14.52
N GLN A 88 12.70 8.02 15.55
CA GLN A 88 13.64 9.02 16.05
C GLN A 88 14.89 8.36 16.66
N GLU A 89 14.74 7.19 17.29
CA GLU A 89 15.86 6.46 17.88
C GLU A 89 16.70 5.69 16.84
N VAL A 90 16.07 5.16 15.79
CA VAL A 90 16.73 4.27 14.82
C VAL A 90 17.14 5.00 13.53
N GLY A 91 16.34 5.99 13.09
CA GLY A 91 16.54 6.75 11.86
C GLY A 91 15.78 6.21 10.63
N TYR A 92 15.17 5.03 10.73
CA TYR A 92 14.30 4.43 9.71
C TYR A 92 13.34 3.41 10.34
N ILE A 93 12.26 3.06 9.64
CA ILE A 93 11.32 2.00 10.03
C ILE A 93 11.68 0.71 9.30
N HIS A 94 11.76 -0.40 10.03
CA HIS A 94 12.03 -1.71 9.47
C HIS A 94 10.78 -2.30 8.86
N PHE A 95 10.85 -2.68 7.59
CA PHE A 95 9.82 -3.44 6.92
C PHE A 95 10.34 -4.83 6.55
N SER A 96 9.45 -5.66 6.04
CA SER A 96 9.73 -7.02 5.59
C SER A 96 8.97 -7.31 4.32
N THR A 97 9.48 -8.23 3.51
CA THR A 97 8.67 -8.92 2.51
C THR A 97 7.79 -9.97 3.17
N ARG A 98 6.77 -10.47 2.47
CA ARG A 98 5.92 -11.58 2.95
C ARG A 98 6.73 -12.81 3.36
N ALA A 99 7.78 -13.14 2.61
CA ALA A 99 8.65 -14.29 2.88
C ALA A 99 9.51 -14.11 4.14
N GLN A 100 9.80 -12.88 4.54
CA GLN A 100 10.62 -12.55 5.71
C GLN A 100 9.80 -12.55 7.01
N LEU A 101 8.51 -12.30 6.92
CA LEU A 101 7.65 -11.93 8.03
C LEU A 101 7.65 -12.97 9.17
N GLN A 102 7.56 -14.26 8.85
CA GLN A 102 7.55 -15.33 9.86
C GLN A 102 8.84 -15.38 10.68
N ARG A 103 10.00 -15.20 10.03
CA ARG A 103 11.31 -15.18 10.70
C ARG A 103 11.47 -13.92 11.56
N VAL A 104 11.03 -12.77 11.06
CA VAL A 104 11.09 -11.49 11.79
C VAL A 104 10.16 -11.52 13.00
N ALA A 105 8.95 -12.04 12.86
CA ALA A 105 8.03 -12.23 13.97
C ALA A 105 8.61 -13.14 15.06
N ALA A 106 9.25 -14.25 14.67
CA ALA A 106 9.97 -15.13 15.60
C ALA A 106 11.11 -14.42 16.32
N PHE A 107 11.90 -13.62 15.60
CA PHE A 107 13.04 -12.91 16.16
C PHE A 107 12.65 -11.80 17.14
N LEU A 108 11.66 -10.97 16.79
CA LEU A 108 11.25 -9.81 17.60
C LEU A 108 10.31 -10.19 18.74
N TYR A 109 9.43 -11.16 18.52
CA TYR A 109 8.34 -11.47 19.45
C TYR A 109 8.50 -12.81 20.18
N GLY A 110 9.51 -13.64 19.87
CA GLY A 110 9.78 -14.88 20.62
C GLY A 110 8.52 -15.75 20.75
N GLU A 111 8.26 -16.46 21.85
CA GLU A 111 6.98 -17.15 22.08
C GLU A 111 5.98 -16.32 22.91
N ASP A 112 6.07 -14.99 22.82
CA ASP A 112 5.30 -14.08 23.67
C ASP A 112 3.78 -14.27 23.47
N PRO A 113 3.00 -14.49 24.54
CA PRO A 113 1.54 -14.58 24.45
C PRO A 113 0.87 -13.28 23.95
N ALA A 114 1.56 -12.14 23.99
CA ALA A 114 1.09 -10.90 23.34
C ALA A 114 1.03 -10.99 21.81
N ARG A 115 1.51 -12.09 21.20
CA ARG A 115 1.40 -12.36 19.76
C ARG A 115 -0.03 -12.32 19.23
N ASP A 116 -1.02 -12.64 20.05
CA ASP A 116 -2.42 -12.68 19.65
C ASP A 116 -2.99 -11.28 19.31
N ASP A 117 -2.33 -10.21 19.75
CA ASP A 117 -2.73 -8.83 19.44
C ASP A 117 -1.76 -8.11 18.49
N LEU A 118 -0.97 -8.89 17.73
CA LEU A 118 -0.13 -8.34 16.67
C LEU A 118 -0.93 -8.18 15.37
N VAL A 119 -0.56 -7.16 14.61
CA VAL A 119 -1.07 -6.88 13.26
C VAL A 119 0.08 -6.73 12.28
N VAL A 120 -0.21 -6.99 11.02
CA VAL A 120 0.68 -6.76 9.89
C VAL A 120 0.10 -5.60 9.09
N LEU A 121 0.84 -4.51 9.03
CA LEU A 121 0.53 -3.38 8.17
C LEU A 121 1.02 -3.69 6.77
N VAL A 122 0.10 -3.68 5.80
CA VAL A 122 0.41 -3.83 4.38
C VAL A 122 0.54 -2.42 3.80
N VAL A 123 1.75 -2.06 3.36
CA VAL A 123 2.05 -0.71 2.89
C VAL A 123 2.36 -0.71 1.41
N ASP A 124 1.69 0.19 0.68
CA ASP A 124 2.00 0.49 -0.71
C ASP A 124 3.15 1.51 -0.78
N PRO A 125 4.33 1.13 -1.30
CA PRO A 125 5.48 2.03 -1.38
C PRO A 125 5.24 3.28 -2.23
N SER A 126 4.29 3.25 -3.17
CA SER A 126 3.99 4.39 -4.05
C SER A 126 3.29 5.54 -3.32
N LEU A 127 2.76 5.28 -2.12
CA LEU A 127 2.07 6.24 -1.26
C LEU A 127 2.97 6.80 -0.15
N LEU A 128 4.26 6.43 -0.13
CA LEU A 128 5.21 6.93 0.85
C LEU A 128 5.75 8.31 0.46
N ASP A 129 5.81 9.22 1.44
CA ASP A 129 6.48 10.52 1.31
C ASP A 129 7.99 10.44 1.58
N ALA A 130 8.48 9.27 2.01
CA ALA A 130 9.85 9.05 2.46
C ALA A 130 10.60 8.02 1.59
N PRO A 131 11.94 8.10 1.51
CA PRO A 131 12.73 7.14 0.73
C PRO A 131 12.62 5.72 1.28
N LEU A 132 12.31 4.77 0.39
CA LEU A 132 12.43 3.33 0.62
C LEU A 132 13.77 2.83 0.07
N LYS A 133 14.52 2.07 0.88
CA LYS A 133 15.75 1.39 0.45
C LYS A 133 15.71 -0.07 0.87
N TYR A 134 16.23 -0.95 0.03
CA TYR A 134 16.49 -2.34 0.38
C TYR A 134 17.96 -2.44 0.77
N GLU A 135 18.23 -2.89 1.99
CA GLU A 135 19.59 -2.94 2.53
C GLU A 135 19.83 -4.28 3.24
N ALA A 136 20.97 -4.90 2.96
CA ALA A 136 21.39 -6.13 3.62
C ALA A 136 22.11 -5.84 4.94
N MET A 137 21.95 -6.73 5.92
CA MET A 137 22.79 -6.69 7.12
C MET A 137 24.19 -7.25 6.79
N PRO A 138 25.30 -6.58 7.21
CA PRO A 138 26.65 -7.11 7.04
C PRO A 138 26.84 -8.45 7.77
N PRO A 139 27.69 -9.38 7.27
CA PRO A 139 28.64 -9.26 6.16
C PRO A 139 28.12 -9.85 4.83
N ALA A 140 27.02 -9.27 4.32
CA ALA A 140 26.17 -9.74 3.22
C ALA A 140 25.11 -10.74 3.69
N GLY A 141 23.86 -10.40 3.41
CA GLY A 141 22.68 -11.10 3.87
C GLY A 141 21.48 -10.73 3.02
N GLU A 142 20.33 -11.24 3.43
CA GLU A 142 19.04 -10.89 2.83
C GLU A 142 18.78 -9.37 2.99
N GLU A 143 18.26 -8.73 1.93
CA GLU A 143 17.91 -7.32 1.96
C GLU A 143 16.55 -7.10 2.62
N PHE A 144 16.49 -6.14 3.53
CA PHE A 144 15.26 -5.72 4.18
C PHE A 144 14.87 -4.31 3.71
N PRO A 145 13.57 -4.06 3.48
CA PRO A 145 13.09 -2.72 3.17
C PRO A 145 13.15 -1.82 4.41
N HIS A 146 13.72 -0.63 4.24
CA HIS A 146 13.81 0.43 5.24
C HIS A 146 13.20 1.72 4.70
N VAL A 147 12.25 2.29 5.45
CA VAL A 147 11.64 3.58 5.13
C VAL A 147 12.24 4.65 6.02
N TYR A 148 12.86 5.67 5.43
CA TYR A 148 13.59 6.74 6.11
C TYR A 148 12.67 7.93 6.46
N GLY A 149 11.56 7.65 7.13
CA GLY A 149 10.58 8.65 7.54
C GLY A 149 9.32 8.02 8.14
N ALA A 150 8.44 8.88 8.64
CA ALA A 150 7.15 8.46 9.16
C ALA A 150 6.28 7.91 8.02
N VAL A 151 5.50 6.88 8.32
CA VAL A 151 4.62 6.24 7.34
C VAL A 151 3.23 6.85 7.49
N PRO A 152 2.69 7.56 6.48
CA PRO A 152 1.34 8.10 6.56
C PRO A 152 0.33 6.95 6.64
N VAL A 153 -0.71 7.11 7.46
CA VAL A 153 -1.77 6.09 7.61
C VAL A 153 -2.44 5.76 6.27
N SER A 154 -2.48 6.72 5.34
CA SER A 154 -2.98 6.52 3.98
C SER A 154 -2.13 5.60 3.10
N ALA A 155 -0.86 5.37 3.45
CA ALA A 155 0.00 4.41 2.75
C ALA A 155 -0.23 2.96 3.22
N VAL A 156 -0.92 2.76 4.35
CA VAL A 156 -1.34 1.43 4.81
C VAL A 156 -2.63 1.06 4.09
N VAL A 157 -2.52 0.16 3.12
CA VAL A 157 -3.63 -0.24 2.24
C VAL A 157 -4.43 -1.42 2.79
N ASP A 158 -3.85 -2.21 3.69
CA ASP A 158 -4.52 -3.28 4.42
C ASP A 158 -3.89 -3.51 5.80
N VAL A 159 -4.65 -4.11 6.71
CA VAL A 159 -4.21 -4.45 8.08
C VAL A 159 -4.66 -5.86 8.39
N GLU A 160 -3.72 -6.80 8.40
CA GLU A 160 -4.00 -8.20 8.66
C GLU A 160 -3.75 -8.54 10.13
N PRO A 161 -4.61 -9.36 10.78
CA PRO A 161 -4.24 -9.95 12.06
C PRO A 161 -3.04 -10.89 11.87
N TRP A 162 -2.02 -10.76 12.71
CA TRP A 162 -0.91 -11.71 12.69
C TRP A 162 -1.42 -13.08 13.16
N LYS A 163 -1.24 -14.09 12.31
CA LYS A 163 -1.46 -15.49 12.67
C LYS A 163 -0.13 -16.18 12.47
N ALA A 164 0.49 -16.62 13.56
CA ALA A 164 1.62 -17.51 13.44
C ALA A 164 1.13 -18.77 12.71
N ASP A 165 1.78 -19.13 11.59
CA ASP A 165 1.57 -20.43 10.99
C ASP A 165 1.82 -21.48 12.08
N THR A 166 0.75 -22.18 12.44
CA THR A 166 0.86 -23.30 13.38
C THR A 166 1.59 -24.41 12.63
N PRO A 167 2.72 -24.92 13.13
CA PRO A 167 3.46 -26.01 12.48
C PRO A 167 2.63 -27.30 12.40
#